data_AF-A0AAV7VQ62-F1
#
_entry.id   AF-A0AAV7VQ62-F1
#
_cell.length_a   1.000
_cell.length_b   1.000
_cell.length_c   1.000
_cell.angle_alpha   90.00
_cell.angle_beta   90.00
_cell.angle_gamma   90.00
#
_symmetry.space_group_name_H-M   'P 1'
#
loop_
_entity.id
_entity.type
_entity.pdbx_description
1 polymer ?
#
loop_
_entity_poly.entity_id
_entity_poly.type
_entity_poly.pdbx_seq_one_letter_code
_entity_poly.pdbx_strand_id
1 'polypeptide(L)'
;MAMPADPRAVDALYRIFQEITAVGRCLEAMDLKISDLSMAFSSIRMDIACFREKVTDLDQCLTTVEEHIKMVPEHDAELRTMHAKITDLVDRSRRDNIRFFGIPERKEGINIKAYLKSLLPKLTGLTFSPPLEFQRVTSGRPRPTIACFLRHEQAHLVLSTAQSQGPFFLESYEVRVVADFSRMTNEKRKAFLALCLQLWKMDIKFGLFEPALTMGCGIGDDQRDAPLANVQRREQQRALKDCIVKSRHENTQAPSASLCRCLEHAKMKLSSRFTSRAEYALQRLKGRHCEHGEKAGRLLAAQLCQREATLAILALYITHGSIIT
;
A
#
# COMPACT_ATOMS: atom_id res chain seq x y z
N MET A 1 -83.03 -46.09 -66.12
CA MET A 1 -82.40 -44.96 -66.83
C MET A 1 -81.35 -44.35 -65.91
N ALA A 2 -80.09 -44.78 -66.03
CA ALA A 2 -78.98 -44.12 -65.36
C ALA A 2 -78.47 -43.02 -66.30
N MET A 3 -78.62 -41.76 -65.89
CA MET A 3 -78.05 -40.61 -66.59
C MET A 3 -76.52 -40.77 -66.67
N PRO A 4 -75.87 -40.53 -67.82
CA PRO A 4 -74.42 -40.51 -67.87
C PRO A 4 -73.93 -39.29 -67.09
N ALA A 5 -73.10 -39.52 -66.07
CA ALA A 5 -72.43 -38.45 -65.34
C ALA A 5 -71.59 -37.61 -66.32
N ASP A 6 -71.73 -36.28 -66.25
CA ASP A 6 -70.96 -35.35 -67.08
C ASP A 6 -69.45 -35.54 -66.79
N PRO A 7 -68.61 -35.91 -67.79
CA PRO A 7 -67.18 -36.17 -67.59
C PRO A 7 -66.45 -34.99 -66.94
N ARG A 8 -66.93 -33.76 -67.16
CA ARG A 8 -66.36 -32.55 -66.58
C ARG A 8 -66.56 -32.47 -65.05
N ALA A 9 -67.65 -33.01 -64.53
CA ALA A 9 -67.91 -33.04 -63.09
C ALA A 9 -67.04 -34.08 -62.38
N VAL A 10 -66.76 -35.20 -63.04
CA VAL A 10 -65.86 -36.26 -62.55
C VAL A 10 -64.41 -35.75 -62.48
N ASP A 11 -63.96 -35.03 -63.52
CA ASP A 11 -62.62 -34.41 -63.54
C ASP A 11 -62.46 -33.32 -62.45
N ALA A 12 -63.51 -32.53 -62.20
CA ALA A 12 -63.51 -31.52 -61.13
C ALA A 12 -63.42 -32.15 -59.74
N LEU A 13 -64.17 -33.23 -59.49
CA LEU A 13 -64.09 -34.00 -58.23
C LEU A 13 -62.71 -34.63 -58.04
N TYR A 14 -62.10 -35.16 -59.11
CA TYR A 14 -60.77 -35.73 -59.05
C TYR A 14 -59.69 -34.68 -58.70
N ARG A 15 -59.80 -33.46 -59.24
CA ARG A 15 -58.92 -32.33 -58.86
C ARG A 15 -59.08 -31.92 -57.39
N ILE A 16 -60.31 -31.81 -56.90
CA ILE A 16 -60.58 -31.51 -55.48
C ILE A 16 -60.00 -32.60 -54.58
N PHE A 17 -60.14 -33.87 -54.94
CA PHE A 17 -59.55 -34.98 -54.18
C PHE A 17 -58.01 -34.94 -54.19
N GLN A 18 -57.39 -34.57 -55.31
CA GLN A 18 -55.94 -34.35 -55.39
C GLN A 18 -55.46 -33.18 -54.52
N GLU A 19 -56.23 -32.08 -54.48
CA GLU A 19 -55.92 -30.94 -53.62
C GLU A 19 -56.07 -31.30 -52.12
N ILE A 20 -57.14 -32.01 -51.75
CA ILE A 20 -57.35 -32.48 -50.36
C ILE A 20 -56.22 -33.42 -49.92
N THR A 21 -55.81 -34.35 -50.78
CA THR A 21 -54.68 -35.25 -50.47
C THR A 21 -53.33 -34.52 -50.43
N ALA A 22 -53.14 -33.44 -51.19
CA ALA A 22 -51.98 -32.57 -51.08
C ALA A 22 -51.97 -31.80 -49.75
N VAL A 23 -53.12 -31.24 -49.34
CA VAL A 23 -53.27 -30.56 -48.04
C VAL A 23 -53.04 -31.54 -46.88
N GLY A 24 -53.55 -32.78 -46.97
CA GLY A 24 -53.30 -33.83 -45.98
C GLY A 24 -51.80 -34.14 -45.80
N ARG A 25 -51.06 -34.29 -46.90
CA ARG A 25 -49.59 -34.46 -46.85
C ARG A 25 -48.87 -33.25 -46.26
N CYS A 26 -49.34 -32.04 -46.55
CA CYS A 26 -48.79 -30.83 -45.93
C CYS A 26 -49.04 -30.79 -44.41
N LEU A 27 -50.21 -31.21 -43.95
CA LEU A 27 -50.52 -31.29 -42.51
C LEU A 27 -49.62 -32.32 -41.80
N GLU A 28 -49.46 -33.52 -42.36
CA GLU A 28 -48.54 -34.53 -41.81
C GLU A 28 -47.09 -34.01 -41.73
N ALA A 29 -46.63 -33.30 -42.77
CA ALA A 29 -45.30 -32.69 -42.76
C ALA A 29 -45.16 -31.56 -41.73
N MET A 30 -46.23 -30.82 -41.44
CA MET A 30 -46.26 -29.81 -40.38
C MET A 30 -46.23 -30.47 -39.00
N ASP A 31 -46.99 -31.55 -38.79
CA ASP A 31 -46.99 -32.30 -37.53
C ASP A 31 -45.61 -32.87 -37.19
N LEU A 32 -44.88 -33.39 -38.19
CA LEU A 32 -43.49 -33.83 -38.01
C LEU A 32 -42.59 -32.68 -37.56
N LYS A 33 -42.66 -31.52 -38.22
CA LYS A 33 -41.87 -30.33 -37.83
C LYS A 33 -42.24 -29.81 -36.43
N ILE A 34 -43.51 -29.86 -36.06
CA ILE A 34 -43.97 -29.48 -34.71
C ILE A 34 -43.40 -30.44 -33.66
N SER A 35 -43.32 -31.73 -33.98
CA SER A 35 -42.69 -32.74 -33.12
C SER A 35 -41.18 -32.49 -32.97
N ASP A 36 -40.47 -32.23 -34.07
CA ASP A 36 -39.04 -31.89 -34.05
C ASP A 36 -38.75 -30.63 -33.22
N LEU A 37 -39.58 -29.58 -33.40
CA LEU A 37 -39.50 -28.38 -32.59
C LEU A 37 -39.77 -28.67 -31.11
N SER A 38 -40.74 -29.53 -30.80
CA SER A 38 -41.05 -29.92 -29.42
C SER A 38 -39.87 -30.65 -28.76
N MET A 39 -39.15 -31.49 -29.50
CA MET A 39 -37.91 -32.12 -29.03
C MET A 39 -36.77 -31.12 -28.86
N ALA A 40 -36.59 -30.18 -29.79
CA ALA A 40 -35.59 -29.12 -29.62
C ALA A 40 -35.89 -28.25 -28.39
N PHE A 41 -37.15 -27.92 -28.15
CA PHE A 41 -37.59 -27.17 -26.96
C PHE A 41 -37.34 -27.93 -25.66
N SER A 42 -37.55 -29.26 -25.63
CA SER A 42 -37.25 -30.06 -24.43
C SER A 42 -35.74 -30.09 -24.15
N SER A 43 -34.91 -30.24 -25.19
CA SER A 43 -33.44 -30.15 -25.07
C SER A 43 -33.01 -28.79 -24.50
N ILE A 44 -33.50 -27.68 -25.07
CA ILE A 44 -33.17 -26.33 -24.59
C ILE A 44 -33.59 -26.14 -23.12
N ARG A 45 -34.74 -26.69 -22.72
CA ARG A 45 -35.18 -26.64 -21.31
C ARG A 45 -34.22 -27.37 -20.39
N MET A 46 -33.67 -28.52 -20.81
CA MET A 46 -32.66 -29.25 -20.04
C MET A 46 -31.35 -28.46 -19.94
N ASP A 47 -30.89 -27.87 -21.04
CA ASP A 47 -29.68 -27.04 -21.04
C ASP A 47 -29.83 -25.81 -20.14
N ILE A 48 -30.99 -25.15 -20.16
CA ILE A 48 -31.31 -24.03 -19.26
C ILE A 48 -31.29 -24.48 -17.78
N ALA A 49 -31.82 -25.66 -17.47
CA ALA A 49 -31.77 -26.20 -16.11
C ALA A 49 -30.32 -26.46 -15.66
N CYS A 50 -29.50 -27.06 -16.53
CA CYS A 50 -28.09 -27.28 -16.26
C CYS A 50 -27.32 -25.96 -16.07
N PHE A 51 -27.58 -24.95 -16.91
CA PHE A 51 -26.95 -23.64 -16.75
C PHE A 51 -27.37 -22.94 -15.45
N ARG A 52 -28.62 -23.09 -15.02
CA ARG A 52 -29.06 -22.54 -13.72
C ARG A 52 -28.30 -23.14 -12.55
N GLU A 53 -28.09 -24.45 -12.55
CA GLU A 53 -27.30 -25.13 -11.51
C GLU A 53 -25.85 -24.62 -11.50
N LYS A 54 -25.21 -24.52 -12.66
CA LYS A 54 -23.86 -23.96 -12.76
C LYS A 54 -23.79 -22.50 -12.30
N VAL A 55 -24.81 -21.69 -12.59
CA VAL A 55 -24.87 -20.31 -12.11
C VAL A 55 -25.00 -20.28 -10.58
N THR A 56 -25.82 -21.15 -9.99
CA THR A 56 -25.92 -21.23 -8.52
C THR A 56 -24.64 -21.69 -7.86
N ASP A 57 -23.90 -22.61 -8.47
CA ASP A 57 -22.59 -23.06 -7.98
C ASP A 57 -21.56 -21.92 -8.08
N LEU A 58 -21.55 -21.19 -9.20
CA LEU A 58 -20.69 -20.03 -9.39
C LEU A 58 -20.99 -18.92 -8.38
N ASP A 59 -22.27 -18.67 -8.10
CA ASP A 59 -22.68 -17.68 -7.09
C ASP A 59 -22.17 -18.08 -5.69
N GLN A 60 -22.22 -19.37 -5.33
CA GLN A 60 -21.65 -19.87 -4.07
C GLN A 60 -20.11 -19.79 -4.04
N CYS A 61 -19.45 -20.10 -5.15
CA CYS A 61 -18.00 -19.90 -5.25
C CYS A 61 -17.64 -18.41 -5.14
N LEU A 62 -18.45 -17.53 -5.71
CA LEU A 62 -18.21 -16.10 -5.67
C LEU A 62 -18.38 -15.54 -4.25
N THR A 63 -19.41 -15.95 -3.51
CA THR A 63 -19.59 -15.52 -2.11
C THR A 63 -18.42 -15.96 -1.22
N THR A 64 -17.94 -17.19 -1.37
CA THR A 64 -16.78 -17.69 -0.60
C THR A 64 -15.49 -16.95 -0.96
N VAL A 65 -15.27 -16.64 -2.24
CA VAL A 65 -14.13 -15.82 -2.68
C VAL A 65 -14.23 -14.40 -2.13
N GLU A 66 -15.41 -13.78 -2.15
CA GLU A 66 -15.63 -12.46 -1.57
C GLU A 66 -15.34 -12.44 -0.06
N GLU A 67 -15.73 -13.47 0.67
CA GLU A 67 -15.40 -13.62 2.10
C GLU A 67 -13.89 -13.71 2.31
N HIS A 68 -13.19 -14.55 1.54
CA HIS A 68 -11.73 -14.64 1.63
C HIS A 68 -11.04 -13.31 1.30
N ILE A 69 -11.50 -12.59 0.27
CA ILE A 69 -10.96 -11.27 -0.10
C ILE A 69 -11.13 -10.26 1.04
N LYS A 70 -12.26 -10.31 1.77
CA LYS A 70 -12.48 -9.45 2.94
C LYS A 70 -11.50 -9.73 4.08
N MET A 71 -11.03 -10.97 4.22
CA MET A 71 -10.06 -11.37 5.25
C MET A 71 -8.59 -11.06 4.88
N VAL A 72 -8.25 -10.95 3.59
CA VAL A 72 -6.89 -10.60 3.13
C VAL A 72 -6.29 -9.36 3.81
N PRO A 73 -6.97 -8.20 3.92
CA PRO A 73 -6.39 -7.02 4.57
C PRO A 73 -6.09 -7.22 6.05
N GLU A 74 -6.90 -8.03 6.75
CA GLU A 74 -6.69 -8.36 8.16
C GLU A 74 -5.46 -9.25 8.31
N HIS A 75 -5.36 -10.32 7.52
CA HIS A 75 -4.18 -11.18 7.48
C HIS A 75 -2.91 -10.40 7.09
N ASP A 76 -2.99 -9.48 6.13
CA ASP A 76 -1.87 -8.60 5.75
C ASP A 76 -1.44 -7.70 6.91
N ALA A 77 -2.39 -7.15 7.67
CA ALA A 77 -2.09 -6.35 8.84
C ALA A 77 -1.38 -7.20 9.90
N GLU A 78 -1.90 -8.39 10.20
CA GLU A 78 -1.30 -9.34 11.13
C GLU A 78 0.11 -9.73 10.70
N LEU A 79 0.32 -10.10 9.43
CA LEU A 79 1.65 -10.43 8.89
C LEU A 79 2.63 -9.26 9.05
N ARG A 80 2.19 -8.02 8.80
CA ARG A 80 3.04 -6.83 9.05
C ARG A 80 3.40 -6.69 10.51
N THR A 81 2.46 -6.91 11.43
CA THR A 81 2.77 -6.85 12.88
C THR A 81 3.73 -7.97 13.30
N MET A 82 3.55 -9.18 12.80
CA MET A 82 4.41 -10.32 13.09
C MET A 82 5.82 -10.08 12.53
N HIS A 83 5.94 -9.61 11.29
CA HIS A 83 7.23 -9.24 10.71
C HIS A 83 7.93 -8.13 11.52
N ALA A 84 7.19 -7.14 12.02
CA ALA A 84 7.75 -6.10 12.87
C ALA A 84 8.27 -6.67 14.21
N LYS A 85 7.50 -7.56 14.85
CA LYS A 85 7.91 -8.25 16.09
C LYS A 85 9.14 -9.11 15.89
N ILE A 86 9.16 -9.93 14.83
CA ILE A 86 10.30 -10.78 14.49
C ILE A 86 11.55 -9.92 14.23
N THR A 87 11.39 -8.81 13.50
CA THR A 87 12.51 -7.89 13.24
C THR A 87 13.06 -7.31 14.53
N ASP A 88 12.21 -6.87 15.45
CA ASP A 88 12.64 -6.34 16.76
C ASP A 88 13.32 -7.40 17.62
N LEU A 89 12.81 -8.64 17.64
CA LEU A 89 13.45 -9.75 18.36
C LEU A 89 14.84 -10.09 17.78
N VAL A 90 14.96 -10.11 16.45
CA VAL A 90 16.24 -10.36 15.77
C VAL A 90 17.22 -9.23 16.05
N ASP A 91 16.77 -7.97 15.98
CA ASP A 91 17.63 -6.83 16.27
C ASP A 91 18.08 -6.85 17.73
N ARG A 92 17.18 -7.12 18.70
CA ARG A 92 17.51 -7.30 20.12
C ARG A 92 18.58 -8.36 20.34
N SER A 93 18.45 -9.51 19.69
CA SER A 93 19.43 -10.59 19.78
C SER A 93 20.79 -10.24 19.15
N ARG A 94 20.86 -9.24 18.26
CA ARG A 94 22.08 -8.82 17.58
C ARG A 94 22.66 -7.51 18.11
N ARG A 95 22.06 -6.88 19.12
CA ARG A 95 22.56 -5.60 19.71
C ARG A 95 24.00 -5.71 20.18
N ASP A 96 24.38 -6.87 20.72
CA ASP A 96 25.73 -7.11 21.22
C ASP A 96 26.73 -7.54 20.12
N ASN A 97 26.27 -7.67 18.88
CA ASN A 97 27.08 -8.09 17.74
C ASN A 97 27.66 -6.89 17.01
N ILE A 98 28.98 -6.92 16.81
CA ILE A 98 29.70 -5.98 15.95
C ILE A 98 30.31 -6.74 14.76
N ARG A 99 30.18 -6.16 13.58
CA ARG A 99 30.82 -6.63 12.35
C ARG A 99 32.09 -5.83 12.06
N PHE A 100 33.18 -6.56 11.86
CA PHE A 100 34.46 -6.04 11.42
C PHE A 100 34.69 -6.40 9.95
N PHE A 101 34.94 -5.42 9.12
CA PHE A 101 35.33 -5.58 7.71
C PHE A 101 36.80 -5.24 7.56
N GLY A 102 37.49 -5.89 6.62
CA GLY A 102 38.88 -5.56 6.26
C GLY A 102 39.95 -6.11 7.19
N ILE A 103 39.61 -7.05 8.09
CA ILE A 103 40.64 -7.77 8.84
C ILE A 103 41.35 -8.75 7.88
N PRO A 104 42.69 -8.67 7.75
CA PRO A 104 43.44 -9.54 6.84
C PRO A 104 43.34 -11.01 7.25
N GLU A 105 42.99 -11.86 6.28
CA GLU A 105 42.90 -13.30 6.50
C GLU A 105 44.26 -13.89 6.92
N ARG A 106 44.23 -14.90 7.80
CA ARG A 106 45.41 -15.60 8.37
C ARG A 106 46.22 -14.81 9.40
N LYS A 107 46.13 -13.47 9.46
CA LYS A 107 46.73 -12.69 10.56
C LYS A 107 46.02 -12.86 11.90
N GLU A 108 44.74 -13.27 11.88
CA GLU A 108 43.95 -13.55 13.08
C GLU A 108 44.44 -14.79 13.87
N GLY A 109 45.26 -15.65 13.24
CA GLY A 109 45.74 -16.90 13.83
C GLY A 109 44.63 -17.93 14.07
N ILE A 110 44.89 -18.88 14.99
CA ILE A 110 43.93 -19.94 15.38
C ILE A 110 42.81 -19.37 16.29
N ASN A 111 43.12 -18.32 17.06
CA ASN A 111 42.23 -17.77 18.10
C ASN A 111 41.87 -16.30 17.82
N ILE A 112 40.85 -16.09 16.99
CA ILE A 112 40.32 -14.76 16.61
C ILE A 112 39.88 -13.95 17.85
N LYS A 113 39.35 -14.63 18.88
CA LYS A 113 38.99 -13.99 20.16
C LYS A 113 40.19 -13.29 20.81
N ALA A 114 41.33 -13.97 20.90
CA ALA A 114 42.53 -13.41 21.51
C ALA A 114 43.09 -12.25 20.68
N TYR A 115 43.07 -12.41 19.35
CA TYR A 115 43.47 -11.36 18.41
C TYR A 115 42.64 -10.08 18.62
N LEU A 116 41.30 -10.17 18.61
CA LEU A 116 40.43 -9.01 18.85
C LEU A 116 40.64 -8.35 20.22
N LYS A 117 40.91 -9.13 21.28
CA LYS A 117 41.23 -8.56 22.61
C LYS A 117 42.50 -7.70 22.59
N SER A 118 43.50 -8.09 21.80
CA SER A 118 44.75 -7.33 21.65
C SER A 118 44.65 -6.18 20.65
N LEU A 119 43.76 -6.31 19.67
CA LEU A 119 43.59 -5.36 18.57
C LEU A 119 42.71 -4.18 18.98
N LEU A 120 41.56 -4.44 19.63
CA LEU A 120 40.59 -3.39 19.97
C LEU A 120 41.20 -2.25 20.79
N PRO A 121 41.96 -2.50 21.87
CA PRO A 121 42.60 -1.41 22.62
C PRO A 121 43.60 -0.60 21.78
N LYS A 122 44.32 -1.26 20.86
CA LYS A 122 45.25 -0.58 19.94
C LYS A 122 44.54 0.28 18.90
N LEU A 123 43.38 -0.15 18.43
CA LEU A 123 42.62 0.57 17.42
C LEU A 123 41.85 1.75 18.01
N THR A 124 41.17 1.54 19.14
CA THR A 124 40.29 2.57 19.72
C THR A 124 41.02 3.51 20.68
N GLY A 125 42.21 3.12 21.17
CA GLY A 125 42.93 3.85 22.21
C GLY A 125 42.24 3.79 23.58
N LEU A 126 41.28 2.88 23.76
CA LEU A 126 40.49 2.76 24.97
C LEU A 126 41.05 1.69 25.91
N THR A 127 41.07 2.01 27.20
CA THR A 127 41.34 1.05 28.27
C THR A 127 40.03 0.44 28.74
N PHE A 128 39.84 -0.86 28.50
CA PHE A 128 38.64 -1.57 28.92
C PHE A 128 38.82 -2.12 30.34
N SER A 129 38.00 -1.66 31.29
CA SER A 129 37.88 -2.21 32.64
C SER A 129 36.40 -2.46 32.91
N PRO A 130 35.92 -3.71 33.06
CA PRO A 130 36.62 -5.01 33.05
C PRO A 130 37.21 -5.40 31.67
N PRO A 131 38.07 -6.43 31.58
CA PRO A 131 38.67 -6.87 30.32
C PRO A 131 37.61 -7.23 29.27
N LEU A 132 37.97 -7.07 28.00
CA LEU A 132 37.11 -7.43 26.86
C LEU A 132 36.74 -8.92 26.90
N GLU A 133 35.45 -9.20 26.93
CA GLU A 133 34.89 -10.54 26.93
C GLU A 133 33.93 -10.72 25.77
N PHE A 134 34.16 -11.79 25.01
CA PHE A 134 33.33 -12.15 23.86
C PHE A 134 32.60 -13.45 24.15
N GLN A 135 31.27 -13.39 24.09
CA GLN A 135 30.44 -14.58 24.12
C GLN A 135 30.80 -15.49 22.94
N ARG A 136 30.84 -14.93 21.73
CA ARG A 136 31.15 -15.66 20.50
C ARG A 136 31.87 -14.77 19.51
N VAL A 137 32.82 -15.34 18.76
CA VAL A 137 33.40 -14.70 17.58
C VAL A 137 33.34 -15.69 16.43
N THR A 138 32.83 -15.24 15.28
CA THR A 138 32.73 -16.05 14.07
C THR A 138 33.32 -15.28 12.91
N SER A 139 34.29 -15.86 12.22
CA SER A 139 34.71 -15.44 10.88
C SER A 139 34.26 -16.48 9.86
N GLY A 140 34.03 -16.05 8.62
CA GLY A 140 33.82 -16.99 7.51
C GLY A 140 34.48 -16.46 6.24
N ARG A 141 34.58 -17.30 5.20
CA ARG A 141 35.24 -16.92 3.93
C ARG A 141 34.24 -16.60 2.83
N PRO A 142 34.47 -15.55 2.01
CA PRO A 142 35.08 -14.25 2.37
C PRO A 142 34.04 -13.45 3.17
N ARG A 143 34.25 -13.17 4.47
CA ARG A 143 33.18 -12.60 5.31
C ARG A 143 33.69 -11.63 6.38
N PRO A 144 32.85 -10.64 6.76
CA PRO A 144 33.05 -9.86 7.96
C PRO A 144 33.14 -10.76 9.20
N THR A 145 34.09 -10.45 10.08
CA THR A 145 34.22 -11.09 11.39
C THR A 145 33.14 -10.52 12.31
N ILE A 146 32.28 -11.38 12.87
CA ILE A 146 31.21 -10.97 13.79
C ILE A 146 31.64 -11.33 15.20
N ALA A 147 31.73 -10.33 16.08
CA ALA A 147 32.01 -10.53 17.49
C ALA A 147 30.78 -10.17 18.32
N CYS A 148 30.30 -11.12 19.11
CA CYS A 148 29.28 -10.92 20.13
C CYS A 148 29.96 -10.60 21.45
N PHE A 149 29.76 -9.39 21.96
CA PHE A 149 30.28 -8.93 23.24
C PHE A 149 29.44 -9.50 24.38
N LEU A 150 30.07 -9.77 25.53
CA LEU A 150 29.31 -10.18 26.71
C LEU A 150 28.55 -9.00 27.35
N ARG A 151 29.09 -7.78 27.22
CA ARG A 151 28.51 -6.55 27.78
C ARG A 151 28.18 -5.58 26.66
N HIS A 152 26.90 -5.22 26.56
CA HIS A 152 26.41 -4.22 25.59
C HIS A 152 27.16 -2.88 25.67
N GLU A 153 27.51 -2.43 26.87
CA GLU A 153 28.22 -1.17 27.10
C GLU A 153 29.56 -1.12 26.36
N GLN A 154 30.30 -2.24 26.34
CA GLN A 154 31.58 -2.35 25.64
C GLN A 154 31.37 -2.29 24.12
N ALA A 155 30.32 -2.96 23.62
CA ALA A 155 29.99 -2.92 22.19
C ALA A 155 29.63 -1.48 21.76
N HIS A 156 28.78 -0.80 22.53
CA HIS A 156 28.38 0.58 22.25
C HIS A 156 29.56 1.55 22.29
N LEU A 157 30.49 1.38 23.24
CA LEU A 157 31.70 2.19 23.35
C LEU A 157 32.60 2.03 22.11
N VAL A 158 32.79 0.80 21.64
CA VAL A 158 33.55 0.51 20.41
C VAL A 158 32.86 1.10 19.18
N LEU A 159 31.54 1.01 19.07
CA LEU A 159 30.80 1.60 17.96
C LEU A 159 30.85 3.13 17.95
N SER A 160 30.70 3.76 19.13
CA SER A 160 30.76 5.22 19.27
C SER A 160 32.15 5.76 18.91
N THR A 161 33.20 5.08 19.37
CA THR A 161 34.59 5.45 19.02
C THR A 161 34.91 5.23 17.54
N ALA A 162 34.40 4.16 16.93
CA ALA A 162 34.51 3.95 15.50
C ALA A 162 33.80 5.03 14.68
N GLN A 163 32.64 5.51 15.15
CA GLN A 163 31.91 6.59 14.48
C GLN A 163 32.61 7.94 14.60
N SER A 164 33.28 8.23 15.73
CA SER A 164 33.97 9.50 15.94
C SER A 164 35.36 9.56 15.30
N GLN A 165 36.12 8.46 15.34
CA GLN A 165 37.47 8.40 14.79
C GLN A 165 37.49 8.03 13.29
N GLY A 166 36.41 7.43 12.78
CA GLY A 166 36.31 7.01 11.37
C GLY A 166 36.91 5.62 11.13
N PRO A 167 37.24 5.27 9.87
CA PRO A 167 37.80 3.95 9.55
C PRO A 167 39.18 3.77 10.18
N PHE A 168 39.40 2.62 10.82
CA PHE A 168 40.68 2.31 11.43
C PHE A 168 41.66 1.79 10.38
N PHE A 169 42.93 2.18 10.45
CA PHE A 169 43.97 1.63 9.59
C PHE A 169 44.83 0.67 10.40
N LEU A 170 44.79 -0.61 10.04
CA LEU A 170 45.69 -1.63 10.57
C LEU A 170 46.79 -1.87 9.54
N GLU A 171 47.97 -1.31 9.81
CA GLU A 171 49.09 -1.29 8.86
C GLU A 171 48.69 -0.67 7.50
N SER A 172 48.29 -1.51 6.54
CA SER A 172 47.87 -1.14 5.18
C SER A 172 46.40 -1.50 4.88
N TYR A 173 45.66 -2.03 5.85
CA TYR A 173 44.27 -2.47 5.67
C TYR A 173 43.29 -1.52 6.38
N GLU A 174 42.25 -1.09 5.65
CA GLU A 174 41.12 -0.33 6.22
C GLU A 174 40.20 -1.30 6.96
N VAL A 175 40.15 -1.19 8.29
CA VAL A 175 39.24 -1.93 9.15
C VAL A 175 38.01 -1.08 9.44
N ARG A 176 36.86 -1.49 8.92
CA ARG A 176 35.58 -0.83 9.17
C ARG A 176 34.78 -1.58 10.22
N VAL A 177 34.33 -0.84 11.24
CA VAL A 177 33.53 -1.38 12.35
C VAL A 177 32.10 -0.91 12.19
N VAL A 178 31.15 -1.84 12.13
CA VAL A 178 29.73 -1.55 11.91
C VAL A 178 28.87 -2.45 12.81
N ALA A 179 27.77 -1.92 13.34
CA ALA A 179 26.80 -2.71 14.09
C ALA A 179 26.06 -3.73 13.20
N ASP A 180 25.66 -4.86 13.79
CA ASP A 180 24.99 -5.97 13.09
C ASP A 180 23.46 -5.87 13.12
N PHE A 181 22.86 -5.12 12.19
CA PHE A 181 21.39 -5.06 12.08
C PHE A 181 20.78 -6.22 11.30
N SER A 182 19.49 -6.48 11.56
CA SER A 182 18.66 -7.30 10.68
C SER A 182 18.61 -6.71 9.26
N ARG A 183 18.21 -7.56 8.29
CA ARG A 183 18.06 -7.14 6.89
C ARG A 183 17.08 -5.99 6.75
N MET A 184 15.91 -6.10 7.38
CA MET A 184 14.85 -5.08 7.30
C MET A 184 15.30 -3.73 7.86
N THR A 185 16.03 -3.76 8.98
CA THR A 185 16.57 -2.55 9.62
C THR A 185 17.66 -1.93 8.75
N ASN A 186 18.55 -2.73 8.14
CA ASN A 186 19.53 -2.24 7.17
C ASN A 186 18.86 -1.60 5.93
N GLU A 187 17.79 -2.19 5.40
CA GLU A 187 17.05 -1.63 4.27
C GLU A 187 16.39 -0.29 4.64
N LYS A 188 15.80 -0.19 5.84
CA LYS A 188 15.28 1.10 6.36
C LYS A 188 16.39 2.14 6.46
N ARG A 189 17.53 1.79 7.05
CA ARG A 189 18.70 2.69 7.16
C ARG A 189 19.20 3.14 5.78
N LYS A 190 19.26 2.24 4.80
CA LYS A 190 19.61 2.58 3.43
C LYS A 190 18.64 3.59 2.81
N ALA A 191 17.35 3.46 3.06
CA ALA A 191 16.36 4.43 2.60
C ALA A 191 16.59 5.83 3.21
N PHE A 192 17.05 5.90 4.47
CA PHE A 192 17.41 7.17 5.11
C PHE A 192 18.71 7.78 4.57
N LEU A 193 19.63 7.01 3.99
CA LEU A 193 20.91 7.55 3.47
C LEU A 193 20.71 8.70 2.48
N ALA A 194 19.69 8.61 1.61
CA ALA A 194 19.37 9.67 0.66
C ALA A 194 19.02 10.99 1.37
N LEU A 195 18.27 10.91 2.48
CA LEU A 195 17.88 12.07 3.29
C LEU A 195 19.06 12.58 4.12
N CYS A 196 19.86 11.68 4.70
CA CYS A 196 21.10 12.03 5.40
C CYS A 196 22.07 12.82 4.49
N LEU A 197 22.22 12.42 3.23
CA LEU A 197 23.05 13.14 2.26
C LEU A 197 22.52 14.55 1.97
N GLN A 198 21.20 14.73 1.92
CA GLN A 198 20.59 16.04 1.74
C GLN A 198 20.81 16.94 2.96
N LEU A 199 20.62 16.40 4.17
CA LEU A 199 20.87 17.13 5.42
C LEU A 199 22.34 17.51 5.57
N TRP A 200 23.25 16.63 5.17
CA TRP A 200 24.68 16.90 5.17
C TRP A 200 25.04 18.05 4.21
N LYS A 201 24.43 18.10 3.03
CA LYS A 201 24.57 19.24 2.10
C LYS A 201 24.04 20.56 2.67
N MET A 202 23.08 20.49 3.58
CA MET A 202 22.50 21.66 4.26
C MET A 202 23.26 22.02 5.55
N ASP A 203 24.38 21.35 5.85
CA ASP A 203 25.18 21.51 7.08
C ASP A 203 24.38 21.31 8.38
N ILE A 204 23.37 20.45 8.33
CA ILE A 204 22.55 20.10 9.48
C ILE A 204 23.17 18.91 10.20
N LYS A 205 23.46 19.05 11.49
CA LYS A 205 23.94 17.94 12.33
C LYS A 205 22.78 16.97 12.61
N PHE A 206 22.92 15.73 12.16
CA PHE A 206 21.96 14.65 12.42
C PHE A 206 22.66 13.41 12.98
N GLY A 207 21.96 12.67 13.83
CA GLY A 207 22.36 11.36 14.32
C GLY A 207 21.30 10.32 13.99
N LEU A 208 21.73 9.14 13.50
CA LEU A 208 20.85 8.00 13.28
C LEU A 208 20.99 7.00 14.43
N PHE A 209 19.94 6.85 15.23
CA PHE A 209 19.97 5.98 16.41
C PHE A 209 19.59 4.53 16.07
N GLU A 210 20.14 3.58 16.82
CA GLU A 210 19.76 2.16 16.73
C GLU A 210 18.30 1.93 17.18
N PRO A 211 17.56 1.00 16.56
CA PRO A 211 17.91 0.16 15.41
C PRO A 211 17.70 0.87 14.06
N ALA A 212 16.62 1.63 13.88
CA ALA A 212 16.37 2.47 12.70
C ALA A 212 15.16 3.40 12.90
N LEU A 213 14.85 3.77 14.15
CA LEU A 213 13.55 4.40 14.45
C LEU A 213 13.59 5.93 14.40
N THR A 214 14.73 6.56 14.65
CA THR A 214 14.74 8.01 14.85
C THR A 214 16.00 8.70 14.32
N MET A 215 15.79 9.83 13.66
CA MET A 215 16.83 10.79 13.30
C MET A 215 16.72 11.97 14.27
N GLY A 216 17.74 12.20 15.08
CA GLY A 216 17.81 13.39 15.92
C GLY A 216 18.49 14.51 15.15
N CYS A 217 17.80 15.62 14.93
CA CYS A 217 18.37 16.85 14.36
C CYS A 217 18.74 17.77 15.54
N GLY A 218 20.04 17.98 15.78
CA GLY A 218 20.55 18.72 16.92
C GLY A 218 20.33 20.23 16.79
N ILE A 219 19.10 20.69 16.99
CA ILE A 219 18.77 22.09 17.26
C ILE A 219 17.86 22.11 18.48
N GLY A 220 18.44 22.26 19.66
CA GLY A 220 17.77 22.76 20.88
C GLY A 220 16.76 21.88 21.61
N ASP A 221 16.18 20.85 21.00
CA ASP A 221 15.17 20.01 21.66
C ASP A 221 15.51 18.52 21.55
N ASP A 222 15.71 17.86 22.70
CA ASP A 222 15.91 16.41 22.87
C ASP A 222 14.65 15.59 22.53
N GLN A 223 14.06 15.82 21.35
CA GLN A 223 12.91 15.06 20.88
C GLN A 223 13.33 13.98 19.87
N ARG A 224 13.07 12.74 20.28
CA ARG A 224 13.30 11.52 19.50
C ARG A 224 12.23 11.42 18.40
N ASP A 225 12.63 11.67 17.15
CA ASP A 225 11.68 11.77 16.04
C ASP A 225 11.47 10.44 15.31
N ALA A 226 10.27 9.87 15.41
CA ALA A 226 9.83 8.65 14.72
C ALA A 226 9.62 8.88 13.18
N PRO A 227 9.20 7.88 12.38
CA PRO A 227 9.64 7.61 10.99
C PRO A 227 9.57 8.76 9.98
N LEU A 228 10.28 8.60 8.84
CA LEU A 228 10.52 9.54 7.72
C LEU A 228 9.34 10.49 7.35
N ALA A 229 8.10 9.99 7.43
CA ALA A 229 6.88 10.77 7.20
C ALA A 229 6.59 11.88 8.24
N ASN A 230 7.18 11.81 9.44
CA ASN A 230 7.07 12.80 10.50
C ASN A 230 8.15 13.88 10.36
N VAL A 231 9.37 13.51 9.92
CA VAL A 231 10.46 14.46 9.64
C VAL A 231 10.07 15.39 8.50
N GLN A 232 9.61 14.84 7.36
CA GLN A 232 9.12 15.65 6.23
C GLN A 232 7.95 16.57 6.62
N ARG A 233 7.02 16.08 7.46
CA ARG A 233 5.91 16.91 7.97
C ARG A 233 6.40 18.07 8.83
N ARG A 234 7.40 17.84 9.69
CA ARG A 234 7.97 18.88 10.55
C ARG A 234 8.81 19.88 9.76
N GLU A 235 9.56 19.46 8.75
CA GLU A 235 10.25 20.39 7.84
C GLU A 235 9.26 21.30 7.13
N GLN A 236 8.14 20.75 6.63
CA GLN A 236 7.07 21.57 6.05
C GLN A 236 6.45 22.54 7.06
N GLN A 237 6.25 22.09 8.31
CA GLN A 237 5.75 22.95 9.39
C GLN A 237 6.77 24.00 9.84
N ARG A 238 8.07 23.69 9.83
CA ARG A 238 9.17 24.61 10.17
C ARG A 238 9.35 25.66 9.08
N ALA A 239 9.39 25.27 7.81
CA ALA A 239 9.39 26.20 6.69
C ALA A 239 8.20 27.16 6.74
N LEU A 240 7.02 26.67 7.15
CA LEU A 240 5.85 27.51 7.35
C LEU A 240 6.01 28.45 8.55
N LYS A 241 6.54 27.97 9.69
CA LYS A 241 6.81 28.80 10.88
C LYS A 241 7.87 29.86 10.63
N ASP A 242 8.97 29.53 9.96
CA ASP A 242 10.05 30.46 9.62
C ASP A 242 9.56 31.52 8.63
N CYS A 243 8.69 31.15 7.68
CA CYS A 243 7.97 32.12 6.85
C CYS A 243 7.10 33.07 7.69
N ILE A 244 6.39 32.57 8.70
CA ILE A 244 5.55 33.39 9.60
C ILE A 244 6.41 34.32 10.49
N VAL A 245 7.56 33.85 10.98
CA VAL A 245 8.46 34.66 11.81
C VAL A 245 9.16 35.73 10.99
N LYS A 246 9.63 35.41 9.77
CA LYS A 246 10.19 36.38 8.83
C LYS A 246 9.18 37.47 8.46
N SER A 247 7.92 37.08 8.18
CA SER A 247 6.84 38.05 7.92
C SER A 247 6.39 38.84 9.17
N ARG A 248 6.75 38.40 10.39
CA ARG A 248 6.56 39.21 11.62
C ARG A 248 7.68 40.22 11.84
N HIS A 249 8.94 39.91 11.50
CA HIS A 249 10.07 40.83 11.67
C HIS A 249 10.07 41.95 10.62
N GLU A 250 9.57 41.67 9.41
CA GLU A 250 9.34 42.68 8.36
C GLU A 250 8.18 43.66 8.69
N ASN A 251 7.32 43.31 9.66
CA ASN A 251 6.13 44.09 10.03
C ASN A 251 6.37 45.15 11.12
N THR A 252 7.62 45.44 11.48
CA THR A 252 7.95 46.59 12.36
C THR A 252 7.93 47.92 11.59
N GLN A 253 7.79 47.89 10.27
CA GLN A 253 7.38 49.03 9.44
C GLN A 253 5.97 48.74 8.93
N ALA A 254 5.06 49.70 9.07
CA ALA A 254 3.63 49.52 8.84
C ALA A 254 3.32 48.67 7.59
N PRO A 255 2.46 47.62 7.70
CA PRO A 255 2.21 46.73 6.58
C PRO A 255 1.61 47.51 5.42
N SER A 256 2.34 47.59 4.31
CA SER A 256 1.82 48.15 3.08
C SER A 256 0.56 47.36 2.67
N ALA A 257 -0.49 48.06 2.22
CA ALA A 257 -1.78 47.47 1.86
C ALA A 257 -1.70 46.38 0.77
N SER A 258 -0.55 46.22 0.11
CA SER A 258 -0.25 45.10 -0.80
C SER A 258 0.07 43.80 -0.06
N LEU A 259 0.80 43.84 1.06
CA LEU A 259 1.17 42.65 1.84
C LEU A 259 -0.07 42.03 2.52
N CYS A 260 -0.98 42.86 3.05
CA CYS A 260 -2.26 42.40 3.60
C CYS A 260 -3.13 41.71 2.56
N ARG A 261 -3.22 42.27 1.33
CA ARG A 261 -3.95 41.64 0.22
C ARG A 261 -3.31 40.32 -0.23
N CYS A 262 -1.98 40.25 -0.26
CA CYS A 262 -1.27 39.00 -0.57
C CYS A 262 -1.49 37.93 0.50
N LEU A 263 -1.50 38.31 1.79
CA LEU A 263 -1.79 37.39 2.90
C LEU A 263 -3.24 36.92 2.90
N GLU A 264 -4.20 37.80 2.61
CA GLU A 264 -5.61 37.42 2.46
C GLU A 264 -5.80 36.47 1.28
N HIS A 265 -5.16 36.74 0.15
CA HIS A 265 -5.21 35.86 -1.01
C HIS A 265 -4.53 34.51 -0.74
N ALA A 266 -3.40 34.48 -0.02
CA ALA A 266 -2.75 33.25 0.41
C ALA A 266 -3.60 32.46 1.41
N LYS A 267 -4.25 33.14 2.36
CA LYS A 267 -5.20 32.55 3.31
C LYS A 267 -6.41 31.96 2.59
N MET A 268 -6.97 32.67 1.61
CA MET A 268 -8.08 32.18 0.78
C MET A 268 -7.67 30.95 -0.03
N LYS A 269 -6.48 30.95 -0.65
CA LYS A 269 -5.93 29.78 -1.36
C LYS A 269 -5.71 28.57 -0.45
N LEU A 270 -5.20 28.80 0.76
CA LEU A 270 -5.01 27.73 1.75
C LEU A 270 -6.36 27.18 2.23
N SER A 271 -7.31 28.07 2.54
CA SER A 271 -8.66 27.69 2.94
C SER A 271 -9.35 26.87 1.84
N SER A 272 -9.29 27.32 0.58
CA SER A 272 -9.81 26.59 -0.58
C SER A 272 -9.15 25.22 -0.76
N ARG A 273 -7.83 25.10 -0.58
CA ARG A 273 -7.15 23.79 -0.66
C ARG A 273 -7.53 22.86 0.48
N PHE A 274 -7.76 23.38 1.68
CA PHE A 274 -8.22 22.59 2.81
C PHE A 274 -9.67 22.15 2.64
N THR A 275 -10.56 23.02 2.16
CA THR A 275 -11.96 22.66 1.87
C THR A 275 -12.02 21.64 0.75
N SER A 276 -11.30 21.82 -0.37
CA SER A 276 -11.28 20.82 -1.45
C SER A 276 -10.67 19.48 -1.02
N ARG A 277 -9.69 19.46 -0.12
CA ARG A 277 -9.17 18.20 0.45
C ARG A 277 -10.14 17.54 1.41
N ALA A 278 -10.82 18.33 2.24
CA ALA A 278 -11.86 17.82 3.14
C ALA A 278 -13.05 17.28 2.34
N GLU A 279 -13.48 17.98 1.30
CA GLU A 279 -14.51 17.57 0.35
C GLU A 279 -14.09 16.29 -0.39
N TYR A 280 -12.86 16.19 -0.89
CA TYR A 280 -12.35 14.98 -1.53
C TYR A 280 -12.28 13.78 -0.56
N ALA A 281 -11.86 14.01 0.69
CA ALA A 281 -11.84 12.97 1.73
C ALA A 281 -13.26 12.52 2.10
N LEU A 282 -14.21 13.46 2.21
CA LEU A 282 -15.63 13.18 2.41
C LEU A 282 -16.24 12.46 1.21
N GLN A 283 -15.88 12.83 -0.01
CA GLN A 283 -16.35 12.19 -1.24
C GLN A 283 -15.81 10.76 -1.36
N ARG A 284 -14.57 10.51 -0.91
CA ARG A 284 -13.97 9.18 -0.84
C ARG A 284 -14.52 8.33 0.31
N LEU A 285 -14.95 8.94 1.41
CA LEU A 285 -15.70 8.27 2.48
C LEU A 285 -17.13 7.95 2.02
N LYS A 286 -17.80 8.89 1.34
CA LYS A 286 -19.10 8.68 0.66
C LYS A 286 -18.98 7.53 -0.34
N GLY A 287 -18.00 7.53 -1.25
CA GLY A 287 -17.75 6.45 -2.20
C GLY A 287 -17.52 5.09 -1.54
N ARG A 288 -16.70 5.02 -0.49
CA ARG A 288 -16.50 3.77 0.28
C ARG A 288 -17.77 3.27 0.95
N HIS A 289 -18.63 4.15 1.46
CA HIS A 289 -19.92 3.75 2.04
C HIS A 289 -21.00 3.44 0.98
N CYS A 290 -20.97 4.10 -0.19
CA CYS A 290 -21.86 3.84 -1.32
C CYS A 290 -21.55 2.48 -1.98
N GLU A 291 -20.27 2.15 -2.12
CA GLU A 291 -19.82 0.93 -2.81
C GLU A 291 -19.77 -0.29 -1.88
N HIS A 292 -19.46 -0.13 -0.58
CA HIS A 292 -19.13 -1.24 0.32
C HIS A 292 -19.87 -1.25 1.69
N GLY A 293 -20.86 -0.38 1.94
CA GLY A 293 -21.59 -0.32 3.22
C GLY A 293 -22.78 -1.27 3.34
N GLU A 294 -23.15 -1.64 4.59
CA GLU A 294 -24.39 -2.38 4.92
C GLU A 294 -25.64 -1.74 4.30
N LYS A 295 -26.73 -2.52 4.14
CA LYS A 295 -27.98 -2.11 3.45
C LYS A 295 -28.54 -0.75 3.95
N ALA A 296 -28.37 -0.43 5.23
CA ALA A 296 -28.74 0.85 5.83
C ALA A 296 -27.87 2.04 5.34
N GLY A 297 -26.57 1.83 5.15
CA GLY A 297 -25.64 2.83 4.63
C GLY A 297 -25.92 3.19 3.17
N ARG A 298 -26.30 2.20 2.35
CA ARG A 298 -26.71 2.42 0.95
C ARG A 298 -28.03 3.21 0.84
N LEU A 299 -28.99 2.92 1.71
CA LEU A 299 -30.26 3.68 1.77
C LEU A 299 -30.04 5.14 2.19
N LEU A 300 -29.20 5.36 3.22
CA LEU A 300 -28.90 6.70 3.70
C LEU A 300 -28.13 7.51 2.63
N ALA A 301 -27.18 6.87 1.94
CA ALA A 301 -26.46 7.50 0.84
C ALA A 301 -27.36 7.85 -0.36
N ALA A 302 -28.32 6.98 -0.70
CA ALA A 302 -29.31 7.25 -1.75
C ALA A 302 -30.23 8.42 -1.37
N GLN A 303 -30.71 8.48 -0.13
CA GLN A 303 -31.54 9.59 0.36
C GLN A 303 -30.77 10.92 0.39
N LEU A 304 -29.48 10.91 0.75
CA LEU A 304 -28.64 12.10 0.73
C LEU A 304 -28.37 12.58 -0.70
N CYS A 305 -28.08 11.68 -1.64
CA CYS A 305 -27.94 12.04 -3.05
C CYS A 305 -29.24 12.62 -3.62
N GLN A 306 -30.39 12.04 -3.28
CA GLN A 306 -31.69 12.55 -3.70
C GLN A 306 -31.97 13.94 -3.14
N ARG A 307 -31.60 14.20 -1.88
CA ARG A 307 -31.75 15.51 -1.23
C ARG A 307 -30.75 16.55 -1.76
N GLU A 308 -29.52 16.16 -2.08
CA GLU A 308 -28.55 17.04 -2.73
C GLU A 308 -29.00 17.40 -4.15
N ALA A 309 -29.56 16.44 -4.89
CA ALA A 309 -30.15 16.69 -6.21
C ALA A 309 -31.36 17.64 -6.14
N THR A 310 -32.27 17.47 -5.18
CA THR A 310 -33.40 18.40 -5.02
C THR A 310 -32.96 19.80 -4.61
N LEU A 311 -31.94 19.92 -3.74
CA LEU A 311 -31.37 21.22 -3.39
C LEU A 311 -30.64 21.88 -4.57
N ALA A 312 -29.95 21.11 -5.41
CA ALA A 312 -29.34 21.61 -6.63
C ALA A 312 -30.39 22.06 -7.66
N ILE A 313 -31.48 21.31 -7.81
CA ILE A 313 -32.62 21.69 -8.66
C ILE A 313 -33.28 22.97 -8.13
N LEU A 314 -33.50 23.08 -6.81
CA LEU A 314 -34.03 24.29 -6.18
C LEU A 314 -33.08 25.48 -6.33
N ALA A 315 -31.77 25.27 -6.18
CA ALA A 315 -30.76 26.31 -6.39
C ALA A 315 -30.77 26.80 -7.84
N LEU A 316 -30.86 25.90 -8.82
CA LEU A 316 -31.04 26.25 -10.24
C LEU A 316 -32.34 27.02 -10.47
N TYR A 317 -33.42 26.66 -9.77
CA TYR A 317 -34.72 27.35 -9.84
C TYR A 317 -34.64 28.79 -9.30
N ILE A 318 -33.86 29.02 -8.25
CA ILE A 318 -33.65 30.32 -7.61
C ILE A 318 -32.70 31.20 -8.44
N THR A 319 -31.64 30.62 -9.03
CA THR A 319 -30.65 31.39 -9.80
C THR A 319 -31.10 31.72 -11.22
N HIS A 320 -31.96 30.89 -11.83
CA HIS A 320 -32.36 31.09 -13.23
C HIS A 320 -33.81 31.52 -13.44
N GLY A 321 -34.62 31.67 -12.39
CA GLY A 321 -35.98 32.20 -12.51
C GLY A 321 -36.78 31.47 -13.60
N SER A 322 -37.43 30.37 -13.23
CA SER A 322 -38.42 29.68 -14.07
C SER A 322 -37.86 29.12 -15.38
N ILE A 323 -37.43 27.85 -15.36
CA ILE A 323 -37.57 27.01 -16.56
C ILE A 323 -39.04 26.57 -16.59
N ILE A 324 -39.89 27.43 -17.13
CA ILE A 324 -41.22 27.05 -17.59
C ILE A 324 -41.04 26.35 -18.93
N THR A 325 -41.63 25.14 -18.99
CA THR A 325 -41.79 24.19 -20.10
C THR A 325 -40.52 23.55 -20.66
#